data_AF-A0A1H8AH89-F1
#
_entry.id   AF-A0A1H8AH89-F1
#
_cell.length_a   1.000
_cell.length_b   1.000
_cell.length_c   1.000
_cell.angle_alpha   90.00
_cell.angle_beta   90.00
_cell.angle_gamma   90.00
#
_symmetry.space_group_name_H-M   'P 1'
#
loop_
_entity.id
_entity.type
_entity.pdbx_description
1 polymer ?
#
loop_
_entity_poly.entity_id
_entity_poly.type
_entity_poly.pdbx_seq_one_letter_code
_entity_poly.pdbx_strand_id
1 'polypeptide(L)'
;MRIAGMIMLMLLSALPLQAQQVTTPPAPTAAPVPGTDEDASAAIAALIDGQLADFKARDVDGAWGAASANIQRLFGNPQQFGSMVQQAYPMVWDNANARFISQRQLDAYVLQQVMIEDAQGVLHLLEYAMIQTDAGWRIDGVALLPQPDVGV
;
A
#
# COMPACT_ATOMS: atom_id res chain seq x y z
N MET A 1 -18.47 15.78 -12.48
CA MET A 1 -18.01 15.46 -11.11
C MET A 1 -17.01 14.31 -11.23
N ARG A 2 -15.71 14.62 -11.40
CA ARG A 2 -14.65 13.62 -11.59
C ARG A 2 -13.86 13.54 -10.29
N ILE A 3 -14.35 12.74 -9.34
CA ILE A 3 -13.68 12.52 -8.04
C ILE A 3 -12.93 11.17 -8.02
N ALA A 4 -12.97 10.42 -9.13
CA ALA A 4 -12.15 9.23 -9.34
C ALA A 4 -10.73 9.67 -9.72
N GLY A 5 -9.83 9.74 -8.74
CA GLY A 5 -8.41 10.06 -8.95
C GLY A 5 -7.74 10.87 -7.85
N MET A 6 -8.45 11.20 -6.76
CA MET A 6 -7.94 12.14 -5.76
C MET A 6 -7.80 11.53 -4.36
N ILE A 7 -7.28 10.31 -4.26
CA ILE A 7 -6.52 9.95 -3.04
C ILE A 7 -5.15 10.57 -3.24
N MET A 8 -5.02 11.75 -2.65
CA MET A 8 -3.90 12.67 -2.74
C MET A 8 -2.66 12.09 -2.07
N LEU A 9 -1.98 11.16 -2.75
CA LEU A 9 -0.54 11.00 -2.59
C LEU A 9 0.07 12.30 -3.15
N MET A 10 0.28 13.30 -2.30
CA MET A 10 1.14 14.44 -2.64
C MET A 10 2.54 13.87 -2.91
N LEU A 11 2.78 13.48 -4.16
CA LEU A 11 4.11 13.25 -4.70
C LEU A 11 4.87 14.57 -4.56
N LEU A 12 5.64 14.68 -3.48
CA LEU A 12 6.66 15.70 -3.38
C LEU A 12 7.74 15.32 -4.40
N SER A 13 7.72 16.01 -5.54
CA SER A 13 8.83 16.07 -6.48
C SER A 13 10.06 16.66 -5.76
N ALA A 14 10.85 15.83 -5.10
CA ALA A 14 12.17 16.24 -4.61
C ALA A 14 13.19 15.98 -5.71
N LEU A 15 13.63 17.07 -6.35
CA LEU A 15 14.84 17.13 -7.16
C LEU A 15 16.04 16.45 -6.44
N PRO A 16 17.02 15.90 -7.19
CA PRO A 16 18.13 15.16 -6.60
C PRO A 16 19.06 16.12 -5.85
N LEU A 17 19.09 16.03 -4.52
CA LEU A 17 20.16 16.65 -3.75
C LEU A 17 21.38 15.72 -3.79
N GLN A 18 22.31 16.12 -4.64
CA GLN A 18 23.71 15.69 -4.67
C GLN A 18 24.26 15.48 -3.24
N ALA A 19 24.93 14.35 -3.04
CA ALA A 19 25.98 14.11 -2.05
C ALA A 19 25.72 14.61 -0.60
N GLN A 20 25.17 13.74 0.24
CA GLN A 20 25.36 13.84 1.70
C GLN A 20 26.16 12.63 2.19
N GLN A 21 27.46 12.83 2.16
CA GLN A 21 28.53 12.22 2.93
C GLN A 21 28.10 11.14 3.93
N VAL A 22 28.48 9.90 3.61
CA VAL A 22 28.65 8.81 4.58
C VAL A 22 29.62 9.29 5.66
N THR A 23 29.08 9.71 6.80
CA THR A 23 29.84 9.82 8.04
C THR A 23 29.17 8.88 9.03
N THR A 24 29.81 7.75 9.28
CA THR A 24 29.43 6.79 10.32
C THR A 24 29.52 7.46 11.68
N PRO A 25 28.42 7.59 12.46
CA PRO A 25 28.54 7.79 13.89
C PRO A 25 29.00 6.48 14.57
N PRO A 26 29.82 6.54 15.64
CA PRO A 26 30.12 5.36 16.44
C PRO A 26 28.83 4.83 17.10
N ALA A 27 28.64 3.52 17.02
CA ALA A 27 27.44 2.82 17.49
C ALA A 27 27.14 3.13 18.98
N PRO A 28 25.93 3.60 19.34
CA PRO A 28 25.41 3.39 20.68
C PRO A 28 25.09 1.90 20.86
N THR A 29 25.39 1.38 22.04
CA THR A 29 25.04 0.02 22.49
C THR A 29 23.58 -0.28 22.16
N ALA A 30 23.36 -1.12 21.15
CA ALA A 30 22.02 -1.49 20.71
C ALA A 30 21.35 -2.32 21.82
N ALA A 31 20.32 -1.73 22.44
CA ALA A 31 19.23 -2.47 23.03
C ALA A 31 18.61 -3.39 21.94
N PRO A 32 17.97 -4.52 22.30
CA PRO A 32 17.38 -5.42 21.32
C PRO A 32 16.31 -4.66 20.54
N VAL A 33 16.55 -4.47 19.25
CA VAL A 33 15.62 -3.85 18.31
C VAL A 33 14.48 -4.85 18.10
N PRO A 34 13.22 -4.54 18.44
CA PRO A 34 12.12 -5.44 18.16
C PRO A 34 11.79 -5.35 16.65
N GLY A 35 12.00 -6.47 15.95
CA GLY A 35 11.60 -6.72 14.55
C GLY A 35 12.68 -6.35 13.54
N THR A 36 13.20 -7.36 12.83
CA THR A 36 14.10 -7.17 11.68
C THR A 36 13.30 -6.60 10.51
N ASP A 37 13.92 -5.87 9.58
CA ASP A 37 13.22 -5.32 8.40
C ASP A 37 12.45 -6.41 7.61
N GLU A 38 12.97 -7.64 7.58
CA GLU A 38 12.29 -8.82 7.00
C GLU A 38 10.95 -9.17 7.68
N ASP A 39 10.85 -9.03 9.01
CA ASP A 39 9.62 -9.29 9.75
C ASP A 39 8.54 -8.24 9.40
N ALA A 40 8.95 -6.99 9.22
CA ALA A 40 8.05 -5.91 8.82
C ALA A 40 7.55 -6.09 7.38
N SER A 41 8.44 -6.47 6.45
CA SER A 41 8.07 -6.79 5.06
C SER A 41 7.06 -7.93 5.00
N ALA A 42 7.28 -9.02 5.76
CA ALA A 42 6.36 -10.15 5.81
C ALA A 42 4.98 -9.75 6.39
N ALA A 43 4.95 -8.93 7.45
CA ALA A 43 3.71 -8.43 8.04
C ALA A 43 2.91 -7.54 7.07
N ILE A 44 3.60 -6.68 6.31
CA ILE A 44 2.99 -5.83 5.29
C ILE A 44 2.39 -6.69 4.16
N ALA A 45 3.14 -7.67 3.66
CA ALA A 45 2.67 -8.56 2.61
C ALA A 45 1.42 -9.34 3.06
N ALA A 46 1.43 -9.87 4.29
CA ALA A 46 0.30 -10.60 4.86
C ALA A 46 -0.96 -9.72 5.00
N LEU A 47 -0.81 -8.44 5.38
CA LEU A 47 -1.95 -7.51 5.47
C LEU A 47 -2.57 -7.22 4.12
N ILE A 48 -1.74 -6.99 3.09
CA ILE A 48 -2.23 -6.73 1.73
C ILE A 48 -2.88 -7.98 1.15
N ASP A 49 -2.26 -9.16 1.32
CA ASP A 49 -2.83 -10.43 0.87
C ASP A 49 -4.17 -10.74 1.55
N GLY A 50 -4.25 -10.52 2.87
CA GLY A 50 -5.50 -10.65 3.63
C GLY A 50 -6.60 -9.73 3.10
N GLN A 51 -6.30 -8.45 2.88
CA GLN A 51 -7.27 -7.51 2.33
C GLN A 51 -7.73 -7.92 0.91
N LEU A 52 -6.82 -8.42 0.06
CA LEU A 52 -7.17 -8.91 -1.28
C LEU A 52 -8.06 -10.16 -1.21
N ALA A 53 -7.80 -11.07 -0.26
CA ALA A 53 -8.63 -12.24 -0.03
C ALA A 53 -10.02 -11.85 0.48
N ASP A 54 -10.10 -10.89 1.39
CA ASP A 54 -11.35 -10.35 1.92
C ASP A 54 -12.21 -9.75 0.81
N PHE A 55 -11.62 -8.97 -0.09
CA PHE A 55 -12.34 -8.44 -1.26
C PHE A 55 -12.87 -9.54 -2.19
N LYS A 56 -12.08 -10.58 -2.48
CA LYS A 56 -12.55 -11.73 -3.28
C LYS A 56 -13.70 -12.46 -2.61
N ALA A 57 -13.64 -12.61 -1.29
CA ALA A 57 -14.68 -13.23 -0.46
C ALA A 57 -15.90 -12.32 -0.26
N ARG A 58 -15.84 -11.05 -0.72
CA ARG A 58 -16.83 -9.99 -0.45
C ARG A 58 -16.98 -9.67 1.04
N ASP A 59 -15.94 -9.93 1.83
CA ASP A 59 -15.82 -9.52 3.22
C ASP A 59 -15.29 -8.08 3.30
N VAL A 60 -16.19 -7.13 3.09
CA VAL A 60 -15.82 -5.70 3.12
C VAL A 60 -15.44 -5.23 4.52
N ASP A 61 -16.03 -5.83 5.56
CA ASP A 61 -15.73 -5.52 6.96
C ASP A 61 -14.31 -5.96 7.34
N GLY A 62 -13.88 -7.15 6.90
CA GLY A 62 -12.49 -7.62 7.03
C GLY A 62 -11.49 -6.69 6.34
N ALA A 63 -11.74 -6.40 5.05
CA ALA A 63 -10.89 -5.52 4.25
C ALA A 63 -10.76 -4.11 4.85
N TRP A 64 -11.86 -3.58 5.38
CA TRP A 64 -11.93 -2.29 6.09
C TRP A 64 -11.16 -2.29 7.40
N GLY A 65 -11.15 -3.41 8.13
CA GLY A 65 -10.40 -3.57 9.38
C GLY A 65 -8.88 -3.43 9.21
N ALA A 66 -8.34 -3.81 8.04
CA ALA A 66 -6.93 -3.63 7.69
C ALA A 66 -6.56 -2.18 7.36
N ALA A 67 -7.55 -1.34 7.03
CA ALA A 67 -7.33 0.06 6.68
C ALA A 67 -6.96 0.92 7.90
N SER A 68 -6.24 2.01 7.67
CA SER A 68 -5.89 2.96 8.72
C SER A 68 -7.10 3.70 9.27
N ALA A 69 -6.98 4.24 10.48
CA ALA A 69 -8.01 5.10 11.06
C ALA A 69 -8.33 6.33 10.19
N ASN A 70 -7.37 6.78 9.35
CA ASN A 70 -7.59 7.89 8.43
C ASN A 70 -8.53 7.50 7.29
N ILE A 71 -8.29 6.36 6.64
CA ILE A 71 -9.19 5.79 5.63
C ILE A 71 -10.55 5.49 6.25
N GLN A 72 -10.57 4.94 7.46
CA GLN A 72 -11.83 4.64 8.15
C GLN A 72 -12.67 5.89 8.41
N ARG A 73 -12.03 6.99 8.84
CA ARG A 73 -12.71 8.29 9.00
C ARG A 73 -13.17 8.88 7.66
N LEU A 74 -12.42 8.68 6.59
CA LEU A 74 -12.70 9.25 5.27
C LEU A 74 -14.00 8.69 4.66
N PHE A 75 -14.21 7.37 4.71
CA PHE A 75 -15.44 6.76 4.18
C PHE A 75 -16.52 6.56 5.25
N GLY A 76 -16.18 6.59 6.54
CA GLY A 76 -17.12 6.51 7.65
C GLY A 76 -17.78 5.14 7.88
N ASN A 77 -17.92 4.29 6.85
CA ASN A 77 -18.41 2.92 6.98
C ASN A 77 -17.82 1.98 5.91
N PRO A 78 -17.79 0.65 6.19
CA PRO A 78 -17.27 -0.35 5.26
C PRO A 78 -18.00 -0.37 3.92
N GLN A 79 -19.32 -0.18 3.88
CA GLN A 79 -20.10 -0.30 2.64
C GLN A 79 -19.74 0.77 1.62
N GLN A 80 -19.51 2.02 2.06
CA GLN A 80 -19.07 3.11 1.18
C GLN A 80 -17.66 2.86 0.63
N PHE A 81 -16.77 2.35 1.48
CA PHE A 81 -15.43 1.95 1.08
C PHE A 81 -15.44 0.82 0.05
N GLY A 82 -16.14 -0.28 0.32
CA GLY A 82 -16.25 -1.40 -0.61
C GLY A 82 -16.87 -0.98 -1.94
N SER A 83 -17.91 -0.15 -1.91
CA SER A 83 -18.54 0.38 -3.13
C SER A 83 -17.57 1.22 -3.96
N MET A 84 -16.76 2.06 -3.31
CA MET A 84 -15.73 2.85 -4.00
C MET A 84 -14.66 1.94 -4.58
N VAL A 85 -14.14 0.97 -3.82
CA VAL A 85 -13.10 0.04 -4.29
C VAL A 85 -13.60 -0.78 -5.47
N GLN A 86 -14.82 -1.32 -5.40
CA GLN A 86 -15.42 -2.08 -6.50
C GLN A 86 -15.50 -1.25 -7.80
N GLN A 87 -15.81 0.04 -7.70
CA GLN A 87 -15.99 0.91 -8.85
C GLN A 87 -14.67 1.46 -9.40
N ALA A 88 -13.75 1.86 -8.52
CA ALA A 88 -12.49 2.52 -8.90
C ALA A 88 -11.34 1.53 -9.13
N TYR A 89 -11.36 0.38 -8.45
CA TYR A 89 -10.31 -0.62 -8.47
C TYR A 89 -10.91 -2.03 -8.66
N PRO A 90 -11.59 -2.30 -9.79
CA PRO A 90 -12.19 -3.61 -10.05
C PRO A 90 -11.15 -4.75 -10.03
N MET A 91 -9.89 -4.46 -10.38
CA MET A 91 -8.79 -5.42 -10.30
C MET A 91 -8.45 -5.85 -8.87
N VAL A 92 -8.68 -4.99 -7.86
CA VAL A 92 -8.48 -5.33 -6.44
C VAL A 92 -9.68 -6.12 -5.94
N TRP A 93 -10.89 -5.69 -6.33
CA TRP A 93 -12.16 -6.29 -5.95
C TRP A 93 -12.32 -7.74 -6.42
N ASP A 94 -11.87 -8.03 -7.64
CA ASP A 94 -11.96 -9.36 -8.26
C ASP A 94 -10.58 -9.80 -8.79
N ASN A 95 -9.61 -9.90 -7.87
CA ASN A 95 -8.24 -10.28 -8.21
C ASN A 95 -8.07 -11.80 -8.39
N ALA A 96 -7.28 -12.19 -9.39
CA ALA A 96 -6.89 -13.58 -9.62
C ALA A 96 -5.61 -13.93 -8.84
N ASN A 97 -4.58 -13.07 -8.95
CA ASN A 97 -3.27 -13.27 -8.34
C ASN A 97 -2.63 -11.94 -7.95
N ALA A 98 -1.68 -11.97 -7.00
CA ALA A 98 -0.91 -10.81 -6.60
C ALA A 98 0.57 -11.18 -6.45
N ARG A 99 1.46 -10.27 -6.86
CA ARG A 99 2.91 -10.42 -6.76
C ARG A 99 3.52 -9.15 -6.18
N PHE A 100 4.25 -9.29 -5.08
CA PHE A 100 4.97 -8.20 -4.44
C PHE A 100 6.25 -7.89 -5.23
N ILE A 101 6.39 -6.65 -5.70
CA ILE A 101 7.45 -6.26 -6.64
C ILE A 101 8.62 -5.59 -5.92
N SER A 102 8.33 -4.50 -5.22
CA SER A 102 9.35 -3.72 -4.51
C SER A 102 8.75 -3.01 -3.32
N GLN A 103 9.59 -2.70 -2.34
CA GLN A 103 9.20 -1.98 -1.14
C GLN A 103 10.18 -0.82 -0.93
N ARG A 104 9.68 0.36 -0.59
CA ARG A 104 10.51 1.52 -0.27
C ARG A 104 9.98 2.29 0.94
N GLN A 105 10.88 2.79 1.78
CA GLN A 105 10.53 3.73 2.84
C GLN A 105 10.36 5.13 2.24
N LEU A 106 9.28 5.81 2.59
CA LEU A 106 9.03 7.22 2.31
C LEU A 106 8.53 7.91 3.59
N ASP A 107 9.41 8.65 4.26
CA ASP A 107 9.13 9.27 5.56
C ASP A 107 8.57 8.24 6.57
N ALA A 108 7.35 8.47 7.07
CA ALA A 108 6.66 7.57 8.00
C ALA A 108 5.93 6.40 7.31
N TYR A 109 5.94 6.34 5.98
CA TYR A 109 5.24 5.34 5.19
C TYR A 109 6.19 4.33 4.58
N VAL A 110 5.70 3.10 4.42
CA VAL A 110 6.31 2.10 3.57
C VAL A 110 5.44 1.93 2.33
N LEU A 111 6.01 2.17 1.17
CA LEU A 111 5.33 2.02 -0.12
C LEU A 111 5.64 0.63 -0.67
N GLN A 112 4.62 -0.21 -0.76
CA GLN A 112 4.69 -1.56 -1.29
C GLN A 112 4.06 -1.60 -2.69
N GLN A 113 4.88 -1.90 -3.70
CA GLN A 113 4.39 -2.13 -5.06
C GLN A 113 3.92 -3.57 -5.22
N VAL A 114 2.73 -3.74 -5.78
CA VAL A 114 2.09 -5.03 -5.99
C VAL A 114 1.53 -5.09 -7.40
N MET A 115 1.96 -6.08 -8.17
CA MET A 115 1.35 -6.42 -9.44
C MET A 115 0.14 -7.30 -9.17
N ILE A 116 -1.04 -6.86 -9.57
CA ILE A 116 -2.29 -7.60 -9.44
C ILE A 116 -2.74 -8.05 -10.83
N GLU A 117 -3.02 -9.35 -10.94
CA GLU A 117 -3.70 -9.93 -12.09
C GLU A 117 -5.20 -9.91 -11.81
N ASP A 118 -5.99 -9.28 -12.67
CA ASP A 118 -7.46 -9.32 -12.57
C ASP A 118 -8.03 -10.65 -13.08
N ALA A 119 -9.33 -10.87 -12.90
CA ALA A 119 -10.03 -12.07 -13.36
C ALA A 119 -9.95 -12.31 -14.89
N GLN A 120 -9.58 -11.28 -15.67
CA GLN A 120 -9.41 -11.33 -17.11
C GLN A 120 -7.96 -11.61 -17.52
N GLY A 121 -7.04 -11.73 -16.55
CA GLY A 121 -5.61 -11.96 -16.78
C GLY A 121 -4.82 -10.69 -17.11
N VAL A 122 -5.41 -9.51 -16.94
CA VAL A 122 -4.70 -8.23 -17.15
C VAL A 122 -3.90 -7.89 -15.91
N LEU A 123 -2.65 -7.50 -16.12
CA LEU A 123 -1.72 -7.12 -15.07
C LEU A 123 -1.80 -5.61 -14.78
N HIS A 124 -2.03 -5.27 -13.53
CA HIS A 124 -2.13 -3.90 -13.02
C HIS A 124 -1.10 -3.68 -11.92
N LEU A 125 -0.28 -2.63 -12.02
CA LEU A 125 0.68 -2.30 -10.98
C LEU A 125 0.09 -1.29 -9.99
N LEU A 126 -0.03 -1.68 -8.73
CA LEU A 126 -0.55 -0.83 -7.66
C LEU A 126 0.54 -0.54 -6.63
N GLU A 127 0.40 0.59 -5.96
CA GLU A 127 1.26 1.02 -4.87
C GLU A 127 0.43 1.23 -3.60
N TYR A 128 0.75 0.44 -2.58
CA TYR A 128 0.13 0.47 -1.27
C TYR A 128 0.96 1.33 -0.33
N ALA A 129 0.34 2.34 0.27
CA ALA A 129 0.94 3.11 1.34
C ALA A 129 0.63 2.43 2.68
N MET A 130 1.67 1.96 3.36
CA MET A 130 1.59 1.32 4.67
C MET A 130 2.08 2.29 5.74
N ILE A 131 1.36 2.35 6.86
CA ILE A 131 1.76 3.15 8.02
C ILE A 131 1.89 2.23 9.24
N GLN A 132 2.97 2.41 10.00
CA GLN A 132 3.13 1.74 11.28
C GLN A 132 2.46 2.57 12.36
N THR A 133 1.54 1.96 13.12
CA THR A 133 0.86 2.59 14.26
C THR A 133 1.20 1.82 15.54
N ASP A 134 0.83 2.37 16.70
CA ASP A 134 0.95 1.65 17.99
C ASP A 134 0.19 0.31 18.00
N ALA A 135 -0.84 0.18 17.17
CA ALA A 135 -1.64 -1.03 16.99
C ALA A 135 -1.12 -1.97 15.88
N GLY A 136 0.05 -1.66 15.30
CA GLY A 136 0.67 -2.39 14.20
C GLY A 136 0.49 -1.71 12.84
N TRP A 137 0.87 -2.44 11.78
CA TRP A 137 0.78 -1.98 10.40
C TRP A 137 -0.67 -1.82 9.93
N ARG A 138 -0.92 -0.78 9.12
CA ARG A 138 -2.21 -0.50 8.49
C ARG A 138 -2.02 0.00 7.06
N ILE A 139 -3.03 -0.24 6.22
CA ILE A 139 -3.08 0.26 4.85
C ILE A 139 -3.66 1.67 4.87
N ASP A 140 -2.86 2.68 4.55
CA ASP A 140 -3.25 4.10 4.56
C ASP A 140 -3.62 4.62 3.16
N GLY A 141 -3.39 3.84 2.10
CA GLY A 141 -3.82 4.21 0.76
C GLY A 141 -3.38 3.22 -0.31
N VAL A 142 -4.01 3.33 -1.48
CA VAL A 142 -3.69 2.58 -2.68
C VAL A 142 -3.75 3.51 -3.88
N ALA A 143 -2.75 3.42 -4.76
CA ALA A 143 -2.73 4.10 -6.04
C ALA A 143 -2.46 3.11 -7.16
N LEU A 144 -3.18 3.24 -8.28
CA LEU A 144 -2.84 2.55 -9.52
C LEU A 144 -1.69 3.31 -10.18
N LEU A 145 -0.57 2.61 -10.43
CA LEU A 145 0.54 3.17 -11.17
C LEU A 145 0.28 3.04 -12.67
N PRO A 146 0.58 4.07 -13.47
CA PRO A 146 0.56 3.92 -14.92
C PRO A 146 1.57 2.84 -15.31
N GLN A 147 1.15 1.90 -16.15
CA GLN A 147 2.10 0.97 -16.73
C GLN A 147 3.14 1.78 -17.51
N PRO A 148 4.44 1.47 -17.40
CA PRO A 148 5.43 2.14 -18.23
C PRO A 148 5.02 1.91 -19.68
N ASP A 149 4.84 3.00 -20.41
CA ASP A 149 4.57 3.00 -21.85
C ASP A 149 5.78 2.29 -22.49
N VAL A 150 5.63 1.01 -22.80
CA VAL A 150 6.59 0.31 -23.66
C VAL A 150 6.35 0.84 -25.06
N GLY A 151 6.96 1.99 -25.32
CA GLY A 151 6.98 2.63 -26.62
C GLY A 151 7.40 1.62 -27.68
N VAL A 152 6.53 1.45 -28.67
CA VAL A 152 6.73 0.65 -29.88
C VAL A 152 7.85 1.18 -30.75
#